data_AF-A0A1N7SR33-F1
#
_entry.id   AF-A0A1N7SR33-F1
#
_cell.length_a   1.000
_cell.length_b   1.000
_cell.length_c   1.000
_cell.angle_alpha   90.00
_cell.angle_beta   90.00
_cell.angle_gamma   90.00
#
_symmetry.space_group_name_H-M   'P 1'
#
loop_
_entity.id
_entity.type
_entity.pdbx_description
1 polymer ?
#
loop_
_entity_poly.entity_id
_entity_poly.type
_entity_poly.pdbx_seq_one_letter_code
_entity_poly.pdbx_strand_id
1 'polypeptide(L)'
;MRKGVYKGPLNLTWIGIGGGFDGPNPFNFFNFVHRAPDGCTLTAESLLKNVLPFNMMAMSMGLHPRCGIEDTIIDQHGKRFTSVQQIEQCVRVARELGREIASGKEAREIYRIGVQYETVDETLAANGMAPNRQTGVRNLPLRAA
;
A
#
# COMPACT_ATOMS: atom_id res chain seq x y z
N MET A 1 10.13 8.37 10.28
CA MET A 1 11.29 8.39 9.37
C MET A 1 12.11 9.67 9.46
N ARG A 2 11.60 10.85 9.07
CA ARG A 2 12.40 12.11 9.07
C ARG A 2 13.10 12.47 10.39
N LYS A 3 12.52 12.13 11.55
CA LYS A 3 13.13 12.33 12.87
C LYS A 3 14.10 11.22 13.31
N GLY A 4 14.37 10.22 12.46
CA GLY A 4 15.22 9.07 12.77
C GLY A 4 14.61 8.01 13.70
N VAL A 5 13.38 8.18 14.17
CA VAL A 5 12.68 7.19 15.03
C VAL A 5 12.48 5.82 14.36
N TYR A 6 12.33 5.81 13.04
CA TYR A 6 12.20 4.59 12.23
C TYR A 6 13.09 4.72 11.00
N LYS A 7 13.95 3.73 10.79
CA LYS A 7 14.96 3.66 9.72
C LYS A 7 14.81 2.38 8.89
N GLY A 8 13.58 2.06 8.48
CA GLY A 8 13.27 0.87 7.68
C GLY A 8 12.42 1.20 6.44
N PRO A 9 12.00 0.18 5.68
CA PRO A 9 11.13 0.35 4.52
C PRO A 9 9.73 0.83 4.93
N LEU A 10 9.14 1.69 4.10
CA LEU A 10 7.79 2.18 4.28
C LEU A 10 6.82 1.25 3.56
N ASN A 11 6.11 0.43 4.33
CA ASN A 11 5.02 -0.41 3.84
C ASN A 11 3.71 0.16 4.38
N LEU A 12 2.84 0.61 3.48
CA LEU A 12 1.62 1.33 3.79
C LEU A 12 0.40 0.47 3.48
N THR A 13 -0.63 0.61 4.30
CA THR A 13 -1.97 0.14 3.96
C THR A 13 -2.90 1.33 3.99
N TRP A 14 -3.62 1.57 2.90
CA TRP A 14 -4.73 2.51 2.88
C TRP A 14 -6.04 1.74 3.07
N ILE A 15 -6.85 2.13 4.06
CA ILE A 15 -8.03 1.37 4.49
C ILE A 15 -9.29 2.25 4.36
N GLY A 16 -10.14 1.98 3.37
CA GLY A 16 -11.37 2.74 3.13
C GLY A 16 -12.55 2.28 3.99
N ILE A 17 -12.72 2.83 5.20
CA ILE A 17 -13.69 2.33 6.19
C ILE A 17 -14.73 3.36 6.67
N GLY A 18 -14.52 4.66 6.41
CA GLY A 18 -15.36 5.72 6.96
C GLY A 18 -15.23 5.86 8.49
N GLY A 19 -16.15 6.60 9.14
CA GLY A 19 -16.19 6.69 10.61
C GLY A 19 -15.08 7.51 11.27
N GLY A 20 -14.43 8.41 10.54
CA GLY A 20 -13.34 9.29 11.03
C GLY A 20 -12.06 9.21 10.19
N PHE A 21 -11.94 8.19 9.34
CA PHE A 21 -10.96 8.10 8.27
C PHE A 21 -11.62 8.35 6.90
N ASP A 22 -10.82 8.29 5.82
CA ASP A 22 -11.33 8.35 4.45
C ASP A 22 -12.38 7.26 4.21
N GLY A 23 -13.55 7.69 3.71
CA GLY A 23 -14.53 6.76 3.17
C GLY A 23 -13.98 6.04 1.92
N PRO A 24 -14.61 4.93 1.51
CA PRO A 24 -14.26 4.13 0.33
C PRO A 24 -14.61 4.85 -0.98
N ASN A 25 -14.11 6.08 -1.15
CA ASN A 25 -14.22 6.89 -2.35
C ASN A 25 -12.91 6.76 -3.15
N PRO A 26 -12.95 6.37 -4.44
CA PRO A 26 -11.77 6.28 -5.29
C PRO A 26 -10.92 7.56 -5.33
N PHE A 27 -11.53 8.75 -5.24
CA PHE A 27 -10.80 10.01 -5.20
C PHE A 27 -9.95 10.17 -3.94
N ASN A 28 -10.44 9.69 -2.78
CA ASN A 28 -9.66 9.71 -1.55
C ASN A 28 -8.43 8.80 -1.69
N PHE A 29 -8.65 7.60 -2.23
CA PHE A 29 -7.57 6.65 -2.48
C PHE A 29 -6.53 7.19 -3.45
N PHE A 30 -6.95 7.81 -4.56
CA PHE A 30 -6.02 8.35 -5.56
C PHE A 30 -5.25 9.55 -5.02
N ASN A 31 -5.89 10.40 -4.21
CA ASN A 31 -5.20 11.47 -3.49
C ASN A 31 -4.14 10.95 -2.52
N PHE A 32 -4.40 9.82 -1.86
CA PHE A 32 -3.41 9.16 -1.01
C PHE A 32 -2.25 8.61 -1.84
N VAL A 33 -2.54 7.85 -2.90
CA VAL A 33 -1.53 7.29 -3.81
C VAL A 33 -0.62 8.39 -4.36
N HIS A 34 -1.19 9.52 -4.79
CA HIS A 34 -0.44 10.66 -5.31
C HIS A 34 0.52 11.30 -4.28
N ARG A 35 0.30 11.09 -2.99
CA ARG A 35 1.13 11.62 -1.89
C ARG A 35 2.05 10.58 -1.27
N ALA A 36 1.83 9.30 -1.58
CA ALA A 36 2.65 8.21 -1.09
C ALA A 36 4.06 8.33 -1.69
N PRO A 37 5.12 8.05 -0.92
CA PRO A 37 6.48 8.07 -1.48
C PRO A 37 6.67 6.99 -2.55
N ASP A 38 7.37 7.32 -3.65
CA ASP A 38 7.54 6.41 -4.80
C ASP A 38 8.21 5.08 -4.44
N GLY A 39 9.09 5.09 -3.44
CA GLY A 39 9.81 3.89 -2.97
C GLY A 39 9.08 3.12 -1.88
N CYS A 40 7.82 3.45 -1.56
CA CYS A 40 7.02 2.68 -0.61
C CYS A 40 6.33 1.48 -1.27
N THR A 41 5.89 0.52 -0.47
CA THR A 41 4.87 -0.44 -0.92
C THR A 41 3.52 0.01 -0.38
N LEU A 42 2.47 -0.17 -1.19
CA LEU A 42 1.12 0.24 -0.83
C LEU A 42 0.13 -0.89 -1.09
N THR A 43 -0.57 -1.26 -0.04
CA THR A 43 -1.69 -2.20 -0.04
C THR A 43 -3.01 -1.45 0.11
N ALA A 44 -3.99 -1.80 -0.70
CA ALA A 44 -5.34 -1.29 -0.56
C ALA A 44 -6.21 -2.27 0.23
N GLU A 45 -7.00 -1.71 1.14
CA GLU A 45 -7.95 -2.42 1.98
C GLU A 45 -9.26 -1.62 2.05
N SER A 46 -10.37 -2.31 2.25
CA SER A 46 -11.68 -1.71 2.45
C SER A 46 -12.56 -2.68 3.22
N LEU A 47 -13.78 -2.28 3.59
CA LEU A 47 -14.73 -3.17 4.28
C LEU A 47 -15.95 -3.54 3.41
N LEU A 48 -16.58 -4.66 3.75
CA LEU A 48 -17.84 -5.14 3.18
C LEU A 48 -17.77 -5.25 1.64
N LYS A 49 -18.79 -4.77 0.93
CA LYS A 49 -18.88 -4.85 -0.53
C LYS A 49 -17.84 -4.01 -1.27
N ASN A 50 -17.13 -3.12 -0.58
CA ASN A 50 -16.09 -2.27 -1.17
C ASN A 50 -14.74 -2.99 -1.30
N VAL A 51 -14.53 -4.14 -0.62
CA VAL A 51 -13.29 -4.94 -0.69
C VAL A 51 -12.89 -5.24 -2.13
N LEU A 52 -13.78 -5.86 -2.90
CA LEU A 52 -13.44 -6.30 -4.26
C LEU A 52 -13.17 -5.11 -5.21
N PRO A 53 -14.03 -4.08 -5.31
CA PRO A 53 -13.75 -2.91 -6.14
C PRO A 53 -12.40 -2.25 -5.84
N PHE A 54 -12.04 -2.07 -4.57
CA PHE A 54 -10.76 -1.48 -4.20
C PHE A 54 -9.57 -2.38 -4.52
N ASN A 55 -9.71 -3.69 -4.34
CA ASN A 55 -8.70 -4.64 -4.78
C ASN A 55 -8.48 -4.57 -6.30
N MET A 56 -9.55 -4.42 -7.08
CA MET A 56 -9.43 -4.32 -8.55
C MET A 56 -8.71 -3.02 -8.93
N MET A 57 -9.08 -1.88 -8.33
CA MET A 57 -8.40 -0.61 -8.57
C MET A 57 -6.92 -0.69 -8.21
N ALA A 58 -6.57 -1.22 -7.04
CA ALA A 58 -5.20 -1.38 -6.60
C ALA A 58 -4.40 -2.26 -7.57
N MET A 59 -4.94 -3.42 -7.96
CA MET A 59 -4.26 -4.30 -8.91
C MET A 59 -4.09 -3.66 -10.29
N SER A 60 -5.06 -2.89 -10.78
CA SER A 60 -4.93 -2.17 -12.06
C SER A 60 -3.84 -1.08 -12.01
N MET A 61 -3.51 -0.56 -10.83
CA MET A 61 -2.53 0.51 -10.64
C MET A 61 -1.11 0.03 -10.29
N GLY A 62 -0.85 -1.28 -10.30
CA GLY A 62 0.44 -1.83 -9.85
C GLY A 62 0.53 -2.07 -8.34
N LEU A 63 -0.49 -1.72 -7.56
CA LEU A 63 -0.53 -1.82 -6.09
C LEU A 63 -0.99 -3.20 -5.61
N HIS A 64 -0.90 -3.46 -4.29
CA HIS A 64 -1.25 -4.74 -3.68
C HIS A 64 -2.69 -4.75 -3.14
N PRO A 65 -3.47 -5.83 -3.37
CA PRO A 65 -4.79 -6.00 -2.77
C PRO A 65 -4.71 -6.69 -1.39
N ARG A 66 -5.73 -6.51 -0.56
CA ARG A 66 -5.98 -7.31 0.66
C ARG A 66 -7.39 -7.89 0.63
N CYS A 67 -7.54 -9.15 1.00
CA CYS A 67 -8.85 -9.79 1.13
C CYS A 67 -8.87 -10.81 2.29
N GLY A 68 -10.07 -11.16 2.75
CA GLY A 68 -10.29 -12.12 3.82
C GLY A 68 -11.62 -11.90 4.54
N ILE A 69 -12.04 -12.89 5.33
CA ILE A 69 -13.28 -12.82 6.13
C ILE A 69 -13.26 -11.77 7.24
N GLU A 70 -12.09 -11.23 7.58
CA GLU A 70 -11.96 -10.06 8.46
C GLU A 70 -12.63 -8.83 7.83
N ASP A 71 -12.46 -8.65 6.51
CA ASP A 71 -12.89 -7.46 5.79
C ASP A 71 -14.32 -7.60 5.27
N THR A 72 -14.71 -8.81 4.84
CA THR A 72 -16.08 -9.15 4.42
C THR A 72 -16.36 -10.64 4.53
N ILE A 73 -17.54 -11.00 5.05
CA ILE A 73 -18.03 -12.39 5.11
C ILE A 73 -18.94 -12.77 3.92
N ILE A 74 -19.23 -11.83 3.02
CA ILE A 74 -20.11 -12.03 1.86
C ILE A 74 -19.46 -11.60 0.54
N ASP A 75 -19.92 -12.21 -0.55
CA ASP A 75 -19.60 -11.81 -1.92
C ASP A 75 -20.45 -10.60 -2.40
N GLN A 76 -20.25 -10.18 -3.65
CA GLN A 76 -21.02 -9.08 -4.25
C GLN A 76 -22.53 -9.37 -4.37
N HIS A 77 -22.91 -10.64 -4.34
CA HIS A 77 -24.29 -11.12 -4.40
C HIS A 77 -24.89 -11.40 -3.01
N GLY A 78 -24.16 -11.11 -1.93
CA GLY A 78 -24.63 -11.32 -0.55
C GLY A 78 -24.55 -12.77 -0.05
N LYS A 79 -23.90 -13.66 -0.79
CA LYS A 79 -23.71 -15.06 -0.39
C LYS A 79 -22.46 -15.19 0.49
N ARG A 80 -22.44 -16.16 1.40
CA ARG A 80 -21.28 -16.45 2.25
C ARG A 80 -20.03 -16.67 1.39
N PHE A 81 -18.93 -16.02 1.76
CA PHE A 81 -17.71 -16.02 0.96
C PHE A 81 -16.48 -16.21 1.86
N THR A 82 -15.78 -17.33 1.71
CA THR A 82 -14.64 -17.69 2.55
C THR A 82 -13.37 -16.97 2.12
N SER A 83 -12.36 -16.88 3.00
CA SER A 83 -11.06 -16.28 2.64
C SER A 83 -10.42 -16.99 1.46
N VAL A 84 -10.55 -18.32 1.37
CA VAL A 84 -10.02 -19.11 0.24
C VAL A 84 -10.67 -18.68 -1.07
N GLN A 85 -11.99 -18.57 -1.11
CA GLN A 85 -12.71 -18.13 -2.31
C GLN A 85 -12.39 -16.68 -2.71
N GLN A 86 -12.21 -15.81 -1.72
CA GLN A 86 -11.76 -14.42 -1.94
C GLN A 86 -10.35 -14.37 -2.54
N ILE A 87 -9.43 -15.19 -2.03
CA ILE A 87 -8.06 -15.33 -2.56
C ILE A 87 -8.12 -15.86 -4.00
N GLU A 88 -8.87 -16.93 -4.27
CA GLU A 88 -9.03 -17.49 -5.62
C GLU A 88 -9.58 -16.45 -6.62
N GLN A 89 -10.53 -15.62 -6.19
CA GLN A 89 -11.04 -14.51 -7.00
C GLN A 89 -9.95 -13.47 -7.30
N CYS A 90 -9.16 -13.05 -6.30
CA CYS A 90 -8.08 -12.09 -6.51
C CYS A 90 -6.96 -12.67 -7.39
N VAL A 91 -6.58 -13.93 -7.19
CA VAL A 91 -5.56 -14.63 -7.99
C VAL A 91 -5.99 -14.75 -9.45
N ARG A 92 -7.27 -15.08 -9.70
CA ARG A 92 -7.81 -15.10 -11.06
C ARG A 92 -7.66 -13.74 -11.73
N VAL A 93 -8.13 -12.66 -11.09
CA VAL A 93 -8.05 -11.32 -11.70
C VAL A 93 -6.60 -10.83 -11.85
N ALA A 94 -5.73 -11.11 -10.88
CA ALA A 94 -4.32 -10.77 -10.99
C ALA A 94 -3.68 -11.37 -12.24
N ARG A 95 -3.96 -12.65 -12.54
CA ARG A 95 -3.48 -13.32 -13.76
C ARG A 95 -4.05 -12.72 -15.04
N GLU A 96 -5.33 -12.35 -15.06
CA GLU A 96 -5.92 -11.62 -16.20
C GLU A 96 -5.23 -10.28 -16.46
N LEU A 97 -4.70 -9.64 -15.41
CA LEU A 97 -3.90 -8.42 -15.49
C LEU A 97 -2.41 -8.67 -15.78
N GLY A 98 -1.99 -9.91 -16.05
CA GLY A 98 -0.60 -10.28 -16.29
C GLY A 98 0.28 -10.18 -15.03
N ARG A 99 -0.31 -10.29 -13.84
CA ARG A 99 0.38 -10.19 -12.55
C ARG A 99 0.48 -11.57 -11.90
N GLU A 100 1.70 -12.07 -11.74
CA GLU A 100 1.96 -13.30 -10.99
C GLU A 100 1.87 -13.10 -9.47
N ILE A 101 1.63 -14.19 -8.75
CA ILE A 101 1.41 -14.17 -7.31
C ILE A 101 2.72 -14.43 -6.58
N ALA A 102 3.16 -13.44 -5.79
CA ALA A 102 4.34 -13.57 -4.96
C ALA A 102 4.16 -14.67 -3.89
N SER A 103 5.14 -15.55 -3.79
CA SER A 103 5.35 -16.42 -2.65
C SER A 103 5.68 -15.61 -1.39
N GLY A 104 5.62 -16.25 -0.21
CA GLY A 104 5.99 -15.59 1.04
C GLY A 104 7.44 -15.08 1.06
N LYS A 105 8.36 -15.72 0.32
CA LYS A 105 9.76 -15.27 0.20
C LYS A 105 9.85 -14.02 -0.66
N GLU A 106 9.23 -14.02 -1.83
CA GLU A 106 9.16 -12.85 -2.70
C GLU A 106 8.44 -11.68 -2.02
N ALA A 107 7.36 -11.94 -1.28
CA ALA A 107 6.68 -10.90 -0.50
C ALA A 107 7.59 -10.28 0.56
N ARG A 108 8.43 -11.09 1.23
CA ARG A 108 9.43 -10.60 2.19
C ARG A 108 10.44 -9.66 1.54
N GLU A 109 10.85 -9.98 0.31
CA GLU A 109 11.79 -9.17 -0.48
C GLU A 109 11.14 -7.88 -0.98
N ILE A 110 9.93 -7.96 -1.56
CA ILE A 110 9.13 -6.81 -2.01
C ILE A 110 8.91 -5.82 -0.86
N TYR A 111 8.47 -6.31 0.30
CA TYR A 111 8.26 -5.49 1.49
C TYR A 111 9.55 -5.13 2.23
N ARG A 112 10.71 -5.64 1.78
CA ARG A 112 12.03 -5.43 2.39
C ARG A 112 12.05 -5.75 3.89
N ILE A 113 11.30 -6.77 4.31
CA ILE A 113 11.15 -7.11 5.73
C ILE A 113 12.51 -7.50 6.30
N GLY A 114 12.87 -6.87 7.42
CA GLY A 114 14.15 -7.07 8.10
C GLY A 114 15.28 -6.14 7.63
N VAL A 115 15.03 -5.25 6.68
CA VAL A 115 15.99 -4.20 6.31
C VAL A 115 15.94 -3.07 7.33
N GLN A 116 17.11 -2.63 7.77
CA GLN A 116 17.32 -1.46 8.60
C GLN A 116 18.45 -0.64 7.98
N TYR A 117 18.21 0.66 7.78
CA TYR A 117 19.17 1.60 7.22
C TYR A 117 19.97 2.29 8.32
N GLU A 118 21.19 2.70 8.00
CA GLU A 118 22.10 3.30 8.98
C GLU A 118 21.72 4.74 9.28
N THR A 119 21.31 5.49 8.25
CA THR A 119 21.05 6.93 8.38
C THR A 119 19.63 7.32 8.00
N VAL A 120 19.21 8.51 8.44
CA VAL A 120 17.91 9.08 8.07
C VAL A 120 17.87 9.38 6.58
N ASP A 121 18.94 9.93 6.01
CA ASP A 121 18.97 10.30 4.60
C ASP A 121 18.93 9.06 3.70
N GLU A 122 19.64 7.98 4.06
CA GLU A 122 19.52 6.68 3.39
C GLU A 122 18.10 6.12 3.47
N THR A 123 17.47 6.18 4.64
CA THR A 123 16.07 5.75 4.81
C THR A 123 15.13 6.54 3.91
N LEU A 124 15.29 7.87 3.84
CA LEU A 124 14.43 8.72 3.02
C LEU A 124 14.63 8.42 1.53
N ALA A 125 15.89 8.32 1.08
CA ALA A 125 16.22 7.99 -0.30
C ALA A 125 15.66 6.62 -0.71
N ALA A 126 15.86 5.58 0.11
CA ALA A 126 15.38 4.22 -0.17
C ALA A 126 13.84 4.12 -0.22
N ASN A 127 13.13 5.08 0.37
CA ASN A 127 11.67 5.17 0.31
C ASN A 127 11.18 6.19 -0.73
N GLY A 128 12.05 6.78 -1.57
CA GLY A 128 11.65 7.76 -2.58
C GLY A 128 11.20 9.10 -2.00
N MET A 129 11.69 9.46 -0.81
CA MET A 129 11.36 10.72 -0.15
C MET A 129 12.46 11.75 -0.33
N ALA A 130 12.09 13.03 -0.49
CA ALA A 130 13.05 14.12 -0.47
C ALA A 130 13.87 14.15 0.84
N PRO A 131 15.17 14.52 0.78
CA PRO A 131 16.06 14.54 1.95
C PRO A 131 15.56 15.53 3.01
N ASN A 132 16.14 15.47 4.20
CA ASN A 132 15.85 16.48 5.22
C ASN A 132 16.53 17.81 4.86
N ARG A 133 15.86 18.92 5.21
CA ARG A 133 16.47 20.25 5.06
C ARG A 133 17.57 20.43 6.08
N GLN A 134 18.74 20.89 5.62
CA GLN A 134 19.84 21.25 6.52
C GLN A 134 19.47 22.45 7.40
N THR A 135 19.98 22.46 8.63
CA THR A 135 19.78 23.55 9.58
C THR A 135 20.27 24.88 8.99
N GLY A 136 19.47 25.94 9.14
CA GLY A 136 19.80 27.28 8.64
C GLY A 136 19.40 27.54 7.18
N VAL A 137 19.12 26.51 6.39
CA VAL A 137 18.63 26.67 5.02
C VAL A 137 17.13 27.01 5.03
N ARG A 138 16.70 28.05 4.32
CA ARG A 138 15.30 28.46 4.16
C ARG A 138 14.97 28.69 2.68
N ASN A 139 13.72 28.45 2.29
CA ASN A 139 13.16 28.79 0.98
C ASN A 139 13.83 28.17 -0.26
N LEU A 140 14.70 27.17 -0.09
CA LEU A 140 15.26 26.39 -1.20
C LEU A 140 14.43 25.09 -1.42
N PRO A 141 14.03 24.79 -2.68
CA PRO A 141 13.46 23.50 -3.04
C PRO A 141 14.47 22.38 -2.75
N LEU A 142 14.04 21.35 -2.02
CA LEU A 142 14.87 20.17 -1.76
C LEU A 142 14.83 19.31 -3.02
N ARG A 143 15.97 19.14 -3.69
CA ARG A 143 16.14 18.20 -4.80
C ARG A 143 16.89 16.98 -4.29
N ALA A 144 16.49 15.80 -4.73
CA ALA A 144 17.36 14.63 -4.62
C ALA A 144 18.62 14.90 -5.46
N ALA A 145 19.79 14.53 -4.93
CA ALA A 145 21.06 14.61 -5.66
C ALA A 145 21.14 13.54 -6.75
#